data_AF-A0A1Y4KLH6-F1
#
_entry.id   AF-A0A1Y4KLH6-F1
#
_cell.length_a   1.000
_cell.length_b   1.000
_cell.length_c   1.000
_cell.angle_alpha   90.00
_cell.angle_beta   90.00
_cell.angle_gamma   90.00
#
_symmetry.space_group_name_H-M   'P 1'
#
loop_
_entity.id
_entity.type
_entity.pdbx_description
1 polymer ?
#
loop_
_entity_poly.entity_id
_entity_poly.type
_entity_poly.pdbx_seq_one_letter_code
_entity_poly.pdbx_strand_id
1 'polypeptide(L)'
;MADGISRLLLKAEDKNLWSVILHHADGRTTALPCVTPAEHLIAASEIDYRPYRREIQKLREQHPFFESCFEVSLDDFEDFVAEALLLPSMLQEVDPVGYFVLEQLLD
;
A
#
# COMPACT_ATOMS: atom_id res chain seq x y z
N MET A 1 -10.66 -10.55 6.77
CA MET A 1 -11.46 -9.42 6.24
C MET A 1 -10.54 -8.23 6.20
N ALA A 2 -10.32 -7.67 5.01
CA ALA A 2 -9.26 -6.71 4.74
C ALA A 2 -9.40 -5.49 5.66
N ASP A 3 -8.29 -5.09 6.27
CA ASP A 3 -8.10 -3.83 7.00
C ASP A 3 -8.03 -2.66 5.99
N GLY A 4 -8.85 -2.69 4.94
CA GLY A 4 -8.75 -1.77 3.80
C GLY A 4 -9.25 -0.38 4.13
N ILE A 5 -8.70 0.63 3.46
CA ILE A 5 -9.12 2.03 3.63
C ILE A 5 -10.37 2.25 2.77
N SER A 6 -11.52 2.36 3.41
CA SER A 6 -12.81 2.58 2.72
C SER A 6 -13.01 4.01 2.24
N ARG A 7 -12.40 5.00 2.91
CA ARG A 7 -12.55 6.41 2.57
C ARG A 7 -11.38 7.23 3.09
N LEU A 8 -10.90 8.15 2.26
CA LEU A 8 -9.97 9.20 2.63
C LEU A 8 -10.68 10.56 2.72
N LEU A 9 -10.43 11.30 3.81
CA LEU A 9 -10.94 12.65 4.00
C LEU A 9 -9.79 13.64 4.20
N LEU A 10 -9.88 14.77 3.52
CA LEU A 10 -9.03 15.94 3.76
C LEU A 10 -9.82 16.92 4.62
N LYS A 11 -9.30 17.22 5.80
CA LYS A 11 -9.90 18.19 6.72
C LYS A 11 -8.95 19.37 6.90
N ALA A 12 -9.43 20.56 6.54
CA ALA A 12 -8.76 21.80 6.91
C ALA A 12 -8.96 22.03 8.41
N GLU A 13 -7.88 22.26 9.14
CA GLU A 13 -7.94 22.57 10.58
C GLU A 13 -7.87 24.09 10.79
N ASP A 14 -6.68 24.69 10.69
CA ASP A 14 -6.44 26.12 10.87
C ASP A 14 -5.16 26.57 10.14
N LYS A 15 -5.08 27.82 9.69
CA LYS A 15 -3.84 28.46 9.18
C LYS A 15 -3.04 27.60 8.18
N ASN A 16 -3.70 27.13 7.12
CA ASN A 16 -3.13 26.26 6.07
C ASN A 16 -2.68 24.85 6.54
N LEU A 17 -3.08 24.41 7.73
CA LEU A 17 -2.86 23.03 8.17
C LEU A 17 -4.01 22.13 7.71
N TRP A 18 -3.63 20.96 7.23
CA TRP A 18 -4.55 19.92 6.74
C TRP A 18 -4.21 18.59 7.40
N SER A 19 -5.25 17.91 7.87
CA SER A 19 -5.15 16.52 8.31
C SER A 19 -5.74 15.60 7.25
N VAL A 20 -5.07 14.47 7.01
CA VAL A 20 -5.62 13.35 6.25
C VAL A 20 -6.21 12.36 7.24
N ILE A 21 -7.47 12.01 7.05
CA ILE A 21 -8.20 11.06 7.88
C ILE A 21 -8.54 9.84 7.03
N LEU A 22 -8.06 8.68 7.47
CA LEU A 22 -8.29 7.38 6.83
C LEU A 22 -9.39 6.65 7.60
N HIS A 23 -10.49 6.33 6.92
CA HIS A 23 -11.54 5.47 7.46
C HIS A 23 -11.34 4.04 6.99
N HIS A 24 -11.14 3.14 7.94
CA HIS A 24 -10.97 1.72 7.68
C HIS A 24 -12.33 1.04 7.52
N ALA A 25 -12.38 -0.02 6.73
CA ALA A 25 -13.60 -0.79 6.46
C ALA A 25 -14.23 -1.38 7.73
N ASP A 26 -13.46 -1.55 8.80
CA ASP A 26 -13.91 -2.05 10.10
C ASP A 26 -14.44 -0.94 11.04
N GLY A 27 -14.52 0.31 10.55
CA GLY A 27 -15.00 1.46 11.29
C GLY A 27 -13.93 2.21 12.09
N ARG A 28 -12.68 1.73 12.15
CA ARG A 28 -11.58 2.49 12.76
C ARG A 28 -11.26 3.73 11.92
N THR A 29 -10.64 4.72 12.57
CA THR A 29 -10.17 5.93 11.91
C THR A 29 -8.74 6.23 12.33
N THR A 30 -7.87 6.46 11.36
CA THR A 30 -6.48 6.88 11.58
C THR A 30 -6.29 8.29 11.03
N ALA A 31 -5.80 9.21 11.85
CA ALA A 31 -5.43 10.55 11.40
C ALA A 31 -3.92 10.61 11.17
N LEU A 32 -3.51 11.04 9.97
CA LEU A 32 -2.13 11.41 9.70
C LEU A 32 -1.81 12.77 10.34
N PRO A 33 -0.51 13.07 10.56
CA PRO A 33 -0.10 14.36 11.13
C PRO A 33 -0.72 15.56 10.40
N CYS A 34 -1.18 16.53 11.18
CA CYS A 34 -1.72 17.77 10.66
C CYS A 34 -0.58 18.69 10.24
N VAL A 35 -0.38 18.84 8.93
CA VAL A 35 0.74 19.58 8.34
C VAL A 35 0.25 20.42 7.15
N THR A 36 1.10 21.33 6.67
CA THR A 36 0.80 22.14 5.48
C THR A 36 0.84 21.29 4.20
N PRO A 37 0.22 21.73 3.09
CA PRO A 37 0.31 21.00 1.82
C PRO A 37 1.75 20.83 1.31
N ALA A 38 2.64 21.80 1.59
CA ALA A 38 4.05 21.71 1.23
C ALA A 38 4.76 20.61 2.04
N GLU A 39 4.47 20.49 3.32
CA GLU A 39 5.00 19.42 4.17
C GLU A 39 4.45 18.04 3.78
N HIS A 40 3.16 17.94 3.39
CA HIS A 40 2.61 16.71 2.82
C HIS A 40 3.36 16.28 1.55
N LEU A 41 3.69 17.24 0.66
CA LEU A 41 4.46 16.96 -0.54
C LEU A 41 5.89 16.48 -0.22
N ILE A 42 6.55 17.10 0.77
CA ILE A 42 7.87 16.67 1.24
C ILE A 42 7.78 15.25 1.81
N ALA A 43 6.83 15.00 2.72
CA ALA A 43 6.63 13.69 3.32
C ALA A 43 6.38 12.60 2.27
N ALA A 44 5.56 12.87 1.25
CA ALA A 44 5.32 11.95 0.13
C ALA A 44 6.61 11.61 -0.63
N SER A 45 7.53 12.58 -0.77
CA SER A 45 8.84 12.34 -1.42
C SER A 45 9.82 11.54 -0.55
N GLU A 46 9.60 11.52 0.77
CA GLU A 46 10.48 10.88 1.75
C GLU A 46 10.03 9.45 2.11
N ILE A 47 8.90 8.97 1.57
CA ILE A 47 8.40 7.62 1.80
C ILE A 47 9.45 6.58 1.35
N ASP A 48 9.85 5.71 2.29
CA ASP A 48 10.82 4.66 2.02
C ASP A 48 10.16 3.40 1.44
N TYR A 49 10.07 3.33 0.11
CA TYR A 49 9.57 2.14 -0.59
C TYR A 49 10.59 0.99 -0.67
N ARG A 50 11.80 1.10 -0.11
CA ARG A 50 12.82 0.04 -0.23
C ARG A 50 12.38 -1.30 0.36
N PRO A 51 11.72 -1.38 1.54
CA PRO A 51 11.24 -2.64 2.08
C PRO A 51 10.23 -3.33 1.15
N TYR A 52 9.23 -2.58 0.67
CA TYR A 52 8.24 -3.06 -0.29
C TYR A 52 8.89 -3.57 -1.59
N ARG A 53 9.79 -2.76 -2.19
CA ARG A 53 10.53 -3.15 -3.40
C ARG A 53 11.41 -4.38 -3.18
N ARG A 54 11.98 -4.54 -1.98
CA ARG A 54 12.81 -5.70 -1.64
C ARG A 54 11.98 -6.98 -1.62
N GLU A 55 10.78 -6.97 -1.05
CA GLU A 55 9.94 -8.17 -1.03
C GLU A 55 9.42 -8.52 -2.43
N ILE A 56 9.11 -7.52 -3.28
CA ILE A 56 8.84 -7.78 -4.71
C ILE A 56 10.04 -8.42 -5.39
N GLN A 57 11.24 -7.87 -5.17
CA GLN A 57 12.45 -8.40 -5.80
C GLN A 57 12.74 -9.83 -5.31
N LYS A 58 12.54 -10.09 -4.02
CA LYS A 58 12.68 -11.41 -3.41
C LYS A 58 11.72 -12.40 -4.06
N LEU A 59 10.44 -12.04 -4.19
CA LEU A 59 9.43 -12.88 -4.85
C LEU A 59 9.84 -13.18 -6.29
N ARG A 60 10.28 -12.17 -7.04
CA ARG A 60 10.77 -12.33 -8.42
C ARG A 60 11.99 -13.25 -8.53
N GLU A 61 12.95 -13.14 -7.63
CA GLU A 61 14.22 -13.86 -7.72
C GLU A 61 14.18 -15.28 -7.13
N GLN A 62 13.33 -15.51 -6.13
CA GLN A 62 13.37 -16.72 -5.32
C GLN A 62 12.15 -17.63 -5.53
N HIS A 63 11.04 -17.10 -6.07
CA HIS A 63 9.83 -17.91 -6.22
C HIS A 63 9.94 -18.82 -7.45
N PRO A 64 9.70 -20.15 -7.32
CA PRO A 64 9.80 -21.12 -8.41
C PRO A 64 8.99 -20.76 -9.66
N PHE A 65 7.85 -20.08 -9.46
CA PHE A 65 6.98 -19.56 -10.54
C PHE A 65 7.72 -18.72 -11.60
N PHE A 66 8.82 -18.04 -11.25
CA PHE A 66 9.59 -17.22 -12.20
C PHE A 66 10.79 -17.95 -12.81
N GLU A 67 11.04 -19.21 -12.44
CA GLU A 67 12.06 -20.01 -13.11
C GLU A 67 11.65 -20.28 -14.57
N SER A 68 12.64 -20.42 -15.45
CA SER A 68 12.39 -20.70 -16.86
C SER A 68 11.86 -22.13 -17.02
N CYS A 69 10.54 -22.29 -16.99
CA CYS A 69 9.83 -23.55 -17.16
C CYS A 69 8.90 -23.51 -18.38
N PHE A 70 8.75 -24.65 -19.05
CA PHE A 70 7.88 -24.79 -20.24
C PHE A 70 6.40 -24.95 -19.85
N GLU A 71 6.13 -25.51 -18.67
CA GLU A 71 4.81 -25.63 -18.06
C GLU A 71 4.92 -25.22 -16.58
N VAL A 72 3.92 -24.50 -16.09
CA VAL A 72 3.83 -24.08 -14.69
C VAL A 72 2.74 -24.90 -14.02
N SER A 73 3.02 -25.45 -12.84
CA SER A 73 2.00 -26.18 -12.09
C SER A 73 0.98 -25.22 -11.50
N LEU A 74 -0.26 -25.68 -11.33
CA LEU A 74 -1.29 -24.89 -10.64
C LEU A 74 -0.87 -24.58 -9.20
N ASP A 75 -0.24 -25.54 -8.53
CA ASP A 75 0.24 -25.40 -7.16
C ASP A 75 1.27 -24.25 -7.04
N ASP A 76 2.26 -24.18 -7.95
CA ASP A 76 3.25 -23.08 -7.96
C ASP A 76 2.60 -21.71 -8.22
N PHE A 77 1.53 -21.67 -9.01
CA PHE A 77 0.78 -20.43 -9.24
C PHE A 77 -0.02 -20.02 -8.00
N GLU A 78 -0.69 -20.96 -7.34
CA GLU A 78 -1.45 -20.71 -6.12
C GLU A 78 -0.54 -20.23 -4.99
N ASP A 79 0.64 -20.84 -4.84
CA ASP A 79 1.67 -20.42 -3.88
C ASP A 79 2.17 -19.00 -4.17
N PHE A 80 2.46 -18.69 -5.44
CA PHE A 80 2.85 -17.33 -5.85
C PHE A 80 1.77 -16.31 -5.50
N VAL A 81 0.50 -16.61 -5.78
CA VAL A 81 -0.62 -15.72 -5.46
C VAL A 81 -0.72 -15.52 -3.95
N ALA A 82 -0.60 -16.59 -3.16
CA ALA A 82 -0.64 -16.50 -1.71
C ALA A 82 0.46 -15.59 -1.14
N GLU A 83 1.69 -15.68 -1.65
CA GLU A 83 2.79 -14.80 -1.25
C GLU A 83 2.60 -13.35 -1.74
N ALA A 84 2.16 -13.17 -2.99
CA ALA A 84 1.92 -11.86 -3.58
C ALA A 84 0.79 -11.09 -2.89
N LEU A 85 -0.20 -11.79 -2.32
CA LEU A 85 -1.32 -11.20 -1.57
C LEU A 85 -0.88 -10.44 -0.31
N LEU A 86 0.35 -10.64 0.18
CA LEU A 86 0.89 -9.90 1.32
C LEU A 86 1.44 -8.51 0.91
N LEU A 87 1.81 -8.33 -0.36
CA LEU A 87 2.42 -7.09 -0.86
C LEU A 87 1.51 -5.85 -0.70
N PRO A 88 0.19 -5.93 -0.98
CA PRO A 88 -0.71 -4.80 -0.75
C PRO A 88 -0.74 -4.32 0.70
N SER A 89 -0.72 -5.24 1.68
CA SER A 89 -0.68 -4.87 3.10
C SER A 89 0.62 -4.17 3.48
N MET A 90 1.76 -4.62 2.96
CA MET A 90 3.03 -3.91 3.16
C MET A 90 3.01 -2.49 2.55
N LEU A 91 2.39 -2.34 1.37
CA LEU A 91 2.25 -1.03 0.74
C LEU A 91 1.34 -0.12 1.57
N GLN A 92 0.23 -0.65 2.09
CA GLN A 92 -0.67 0.06 2.98
C GLN A 92 0.02 0.55 4.25
N GLU A 93 0.94 -0.23 4.82
CA GLU A 93 1.73 0.17 6.00
C GLU A 93 2.73 1.28 5.69
N VAL A 94 3.40 1.22 4.53
CA VAL A 94 4.44 2.18 4.12
C VAL A 94 3.83 3.49 3.60
N ASP A 95 2.75 3.38 2.83
CA ASP A 95 2.08 4.48 2.15
C ASP A 95 0.56 4.22 2.08
N PRO A 96 -0.18 4.47 3.17
CA PRO A 96 -1.62 4.22 3.19
C PRO A 96 -2.40 5.13 2.23
N VAL A 97 -1.89 6.33 1.94
CA VAL A 97 -2.53 7.26 1.00
C VAL A 97 -2.33 6.79 -0.44
N GLY A 98 -1.10 6.43 -0.82
CA GLY A 98 -0.82 5.86 -2.13
C GLY A 98 -1.52 4.53 -2.36
N TYR A 99 -1.58 3.66 -1.35
CA TYR A 99 -2.37 2.43 -1.41
C TYR A 99 -3.84 2.71 -1.72
N PHE A 100 -4.48 3.63 -0.98
CA PHE A 100 -5.88 4.01 -1.23
C PHE A 100 -6.09 4.55 -2.64
N VAL A 101 -5.19 5.43 -3.13
CA VAL A 101 -5.31 5.97 -4.50
C VAL A 101 -5.13 4.89 -5.56
N LEU A 102 -4.21 3.95 -5.36
CA LEU A 102 -4.00 2.83 -6.27
C LEU A 102 -5.22 1.90 -6.33
N GLU A 103 -5.83 1.60 -5.18
CA GLU A 103 -7.07 0.81 -5.11
C GLU A 103 -8.18 1.47 -5.95
N GLN A 104 -8.40 2.78 -5.79
CA GLN A 104 -9.40 3.54 -6.56
C GLN A 104 -9.10 3.64 -8.06
N LEU A 105 -7.86 3.42 -8.49
CA LEU A 105 -7.48 3.40 -9.92
C LEU A 105 -7.66 2.03 -10.56
N LEU A 106 -7.71 0.96 -9.76
CA LEU A 106 -7.83 -0.43 -10.21
C LEU A 106 -9.27 -0.94 -10.17
N ASP A 107 -10.16 -0.30 -9.39
CA ASP A 107 -11.62 -0.47 -9.41
C ASP A 107 -12.29 0.14 -10.66
#